data_AF-A0A2W6PPQ0-F1
#
_entry.id   AF-A0A2W6PPQ0-F1
#
_cell.length_a   1.000
_cell.length_b   1.000
_cell.length_c   1.000
_cell.angle_alpha   90.00
_cell.angle_beta   90.00
_cell.angle_gamma   90.00
#
_symmetry.space_group_name_H-M   'P 1'
#
loop_
_entity.id
_entity.type
_entity.pdbx_description
1 polymer ?
#
loop_
_entity_poly.entity_id
_entity_poly.type
_entity_poly.pdbx_seq_one_letter_code
_entity_poly.pdbx_strand_id
1 'polypeptide(L)' 'EFTESDPEEIKDRLEKQVDLIIHGGYLGQKPTTVIDLTDDTPVVVREGVGDVKPFL' A
#
# COMPACT_ATOMS: atom_id res chain seq x y z
N GLU A 1 -0.38 -10.19 -0.70
CA GLU A 1 0.60 -9.19 -0.25
C GLU A 1 -0.03 -8.39 0.87
N PHE A 2 0.60 -8.32 2.04
CA PHE A 2 0.08 -7.68 3.25
C PHE A 2 1.02 -6.53 3.57
N THR A 3 0.48 -5.33 3.81
CA THR A 3 1.29 -4.16 4.16
C THR A 3 1.46 -4.18 5.67
N GLU A 4 2.71 -4.19 6.14
CA GLU A 4 2.96 -4.14 7.57
C GLU A 4 2.36 -2.87 8.18
N SER A 5 1.65 -3.02 9.29
CA SER A 5 0.94 -1.91 9.91
C SER A 5 1.24 -1.68 11.37
N ASP A 6 2.05 -2.54 12.00
CA ASP A 6 2.60 -2.27 13.32
C ASP A 6 3.91 -1.46 13.19
N PRO A 7 3.94 -0.19 13.62
CA PRO A 7 5.15 0.62 13.58
C PRO A 7 6.30 0.07 14.43
N GLU A 8 6.04 -0.70 15.48
CA GLU A 8 7.10 -1.34 16.28
C GLU A 8 7.73 -2.52 15.51
N GLU A 9 6.94 -3.30 14.76
CA GLU A 9 7.45 -4.37 13.89
C GLU A 9 8.31 -3.81 12.74
N ILE A 10 7.85 -2.71 12.14
CA ILE A 10 8.60 -1.96 11.12
C ILE A 10 9.94 -1.50 11.68
N LYS A 11 9.96 -0.96 12.90
CA LYS A 11 11.19 -0.51 13.56
C LYS A 11 12.14 -1.66 13.84
N ASP A 12 11.69 -2.74 14.47
CA ASP A 12 12.52 -3.90 14.79
C ASP A 12 13.22 -4.49 13.55
N ARG A 13 12.58 -4.41 12.38
CA ARG A 13 13.12 -4.93 11.12
C ARG A 13 14.00 -3.96 10.35
N LEU A 14 13.65 -2.67 10.34
CA LEU A 14 14.21 -1.70 9.41
C LEU A 14 15.00 -0.57 10.08
N GLU A 15 15.06 -0.47 11.41
CA GLU A 15 15.71 0.67 12.11
C GLU A 15 17.18 0.90 11.72
N LYS A 16 17.88 -0.14 11.23
CA LYS A 16 19.29 -0.06 10.80
C LYS A 16 19.46 0.16 9.30
N GLN A 17 18.37 0.15 8.54
CA GLN A 17 18.35 0.18 7.08
C GLN A 17 17.78 1.50 6.53
N VAL A 18 17.07 2.26 7.37
CA VAL A 18 16.44 3.54 6.99
C VAL A 18 16.90 4.65 7.94
N ASP A 19 16.89 5.89 7.46
CA ASP A 19 17.34 7.04 8.25
C ASP A 19 16.30 7.49 9.29
N LEU A 20 15.01 7.24 9.04
CA LEU A 20 13.90 7.70 9.87
C LEU A 20 12.66 6.80 9.74
N ILE A 21 11.96 6.62 10.87
CA ILE A 21 10.65 5.98 10.95
C ILE A 21 9.70 6.95 11.65
N ILE A 22 8.53 7.19 11.06
CA ILE A 22 7.47 8.03 11.64
C ILE A 22 6.34 7.12 12.14
N HIS A 23 6.13 7.11 13.46
CA HIS A 23 5.07 6.33 14.07
C HIS A 23 3.69 7.01 13.89
N GLY A 24 2.94 6.59 12.85
CA GLY A 24 1.59 7.08 12.54
C GLY A 24 0.44 6.35 13.21
N GLY A 25 0.73 5.41 14.12
CA GLY A 25 -0.27 4.50 14.68
C GLY A 25 -0.46 3.24 13.84
N TYR A 26 -1.41 2.40 14.22
CA TYR A 26 -1.73 1.16 13.52
C TYR A 26 -2.60 1.44 12.29
N LEU A 27 -2.13 1.03 11.13
CA LEU A 27 -2.79 1.29 9.84
C LEU A 27 -3.47 0.03 9.26
N GLY A 28 -4.22 0.23 8.18
CA GLY A 28 -4.80 -0.87 7.41
C GLY A 28 -3.73 -1.61 6.60
N GLN A 29 -3.84 -2.94 6.53
CA GLN A 29 -2.83 -3.78 5.87
C GLN A 29 -3.13 -4.03 4.38
N LYS A 30 -4.35 -3.69 3.93
CA LYS A 30 -4.74 -3.84 2.53
C LYS A 30 -4.09 -2.71 1.70
N PRO A 31 -3.33 -3.03 0.63
CA PRO A 31 -2.68 -2.03 -0.20
C PRO A 31 -3.70 -1.23 -1.02
N THR A 32 -3.23 -0.18 -1.68
CA THR A 32 -4.02 0.59 -2.64
C THR A 32 -4.36 -0.22 -3.89
N THR A 33 -5.49 0.15 -4.51
CA THR A 33 -5.84 -0.30 -5.86
C THR A 33 -4.91 0.39 -6.85
N VAL A 34 -4.37 -0.39 -7.79
CA VAL A 34 -3.49 0.10 -8.86
C VAL A 34 -4.22 -0.03 -10.18
N ILE A 35 -4.44 1.11 -10.84
CA ILE A 35 -5.07 1.21 -12.15
C ILE A 35 -4.02 1.73 -13.12
N ASP A 36 -3.78 1.00 -14.21
CA ASP A 36 -3.01 1.48 -15.34
C ASP A 36 -3.93 2.31 -16.24
N LEU A 37 -3.50 3.54 -16.54
CA LEU A 37 -4.20 4.53 -17.36
C LEU A 37 -3.32 5.02 -18.52
N THR A 38 -2.32 4.22 -18.91
CA THR A 38 -1.38 4.60 -19.98
C THR A 38 -2.00 4.55 -21.38
N ASP A 39 -2.90 3.60 -21.62
CA ASP A 39 -3.66 3.42 -22.86
C ASP A 39 -5.12 3.93 -22.72
N ASP A 40 -5.87 3.91 -23.82
CA ASP A 40 -7.26 4.39 -23.88
C ASP A 40 -8.25 3.62 -22.97
N THR A 41 -7.88 2.41 -22.53
CA THR A 41 -8.73 1.56 -21.68
C THR A 41 -8.06 1.34 -20.32
N PRO A 42 -8.69 1.73 -19.20
CA PRO A 42 -8.17 1.45 -17.87
C PRO A 42 -7.96 -0.04 -17.61
N VAL A 43 -6.84 -0.41 -17.01
CA VAL A 43 -6.54 -1.80 -16.64
C VAL A 43 -6.32 -1.90 -15.13
N VAL A 44 -7.08 -2.76 -14.46
CA VAL A 44 -6.87 -3.06 -13.04
C VAL A 44 -5.64 -3.96 -12.90
N VAL A 45 -4.52 -3.39 -12.45
CA VAL A 45 -3.26 -4.12 -12.20
C VAL A 45 -3.31 -4.84 -10.86
N ARG A 46 -3.93 -4.21 -9.85
CA ARG A 46 -4.12 -4.79 -8.52
C ARG A 46 -5.37 -4.22 -7.84
N GLU A 47 -6.23 -5.09 -7.34
CA GLU A 47 -7.36 -4.70 -6.50
C GLU A 47 -6.93 -4.53 -5.04
N GLY A 48 -7.18 -3.34 -4.48
CA GLY A 48 -6.82 -2.96 -3.13
C GLY A 48 -8.01 -2.35 -2.38
N VAL A 49 -7.77 -1.32 -1.56
CA VAL A 49 -8.82 -0.64 -0.78
C VAL A 49 -9.80 0.16 -1.66
N GLY A 50 -9.35 0.65 -2.83
CA GLY A 50 -10.19 1.46 -3.71
C GLY A 50 -11.15 0.60 -4.55
N ASP A 51 -12.38 1.06 -4.74
CA ASP A 51 -13.37 0.40 -5.60
C ASP A 51 -12.91 0.42 -7.06
N VAL A 52 -12.94 -0.75 -7.71
CA VAL A 52 -12.55 -0.92 -9.11
C VAL A 52 -13.70 -0.68 -10.08
N LYS A 53 -14.96 -0.68 -9.62
CA LYS A 53 -16.15 -0.48 -10.47
C LYS A 53 -16.11 0.77 -11.36
N PRO A 54 -15.53 1.92 -10.95
CA PRO A 54 -15.43 3.09 -11.82
C PRO A 54 -14.51 2.90 -13.05
N PHE A 55 -13.76 1.80 -13.12
CA PHE A 55 -12.74 1.53 -14.13
C PHE A 55 -13.03 0.24 -14.95
N LEU A 56 -14.23 -0.32 -14.82
CA LEU A 56 -14.72 -1.52 -15.53
C LEU A 56 -15.69 -1.18 -16.66
#